data_AF-A0A969LJI1-F1
#
_entry.id   AF-A0A969LJI1-F1
#
_cell.length_a   1.000
_cell.length_b   1.000
_cell.length_c   1.000
_cell.angle_alpha   90.00
_cell.angle_beta   90.00
_cell.angle_gamma   90.00
#
_symmetry.space_group_name_H-M   'P 1'
#
loop_
_entity.id
_entity.type
_entity.pdbx_description
1 polymer ?
#
loop_
_entity_poly.entity_id
_entity_poly.type
_entity_poly.pdbx_seq_one_letter_code
_entity_poly.pdbx_strand_id
1 'polypeptide(L)'
;MAGSAGRCTGCGHRESVSRHLTWNDAVFKLPRAVRRQWGQHGLGDAHVIRQTVRPEAFLGGRMQLDTNAAAAALHPIAERFGLTIEAAADSAVRLANANIVRAIQLISTERGYDPRDYALVAFGGAGPLHAAPIAEELAIKTIVIPPSAGVISAYGLIASDFVMFESLTRRERAGPDAADLVRSVFTEMKQRATGRAKALGLSGSLRLEFTADMRFVGQAFEVPVTFSDTEIDGLSAEAVRQRFLDAHDRIYFFGKDSDKPTEFVSFRLGVILPLGELPLLTESVAGQSQKVGSGSSTIGSGTTVC
;
A
#
# COMPACT_ATOMS: atom_id res chain seq x y z
N MET A 1 -19.51 -59.33 7.46
CA MET A 1 -18.91 -60.50 8.14
C MET A 1 -17.42 -60.46 7.81
N ALA A 2 -16.59 -59.94 8.73
CA ALA A 2 -15.75 -60.70 9.68
C ALA A 2 -14.49 -61.26 8.97
N GLY A 3 -13.24 -61.11 9.41
CA GLY A 3 -12.57 -60.51 10.58
C GLY A 3 -11.05 -60.61 10.32
N SER A 4 -10.22 -59.66 10.76
CA SER A 4 -9.22 -59.79 11.87
C SER A 4 -8.30 -61.02 11.80
N ALA A 5 -7.02 -61.03 12.15
CA ALA A 5 -6.01 -60.06 12.60
C ALA A 5 -4.71 -60.89 12.77
N GLY A 6 -3.54 -60.28 12.63
CA GLY A 6 -2.27 -60.90 13.01
C GLY A 6 -1.22 -59.83 13.31
N ARG A 7 -1.03 -59.54 14.59
CA ARG A 7 0.03 -58.66 15.10
C ARG A 7 1.36 -59.39 15.07
N CYS A 8 2.42 -58.70 14.67
CA CYS A 8 3.77 -58.95 15.18
C CYS A 8 4.43 -57.63 15.59
N THR A 9 4.65 -57.56 16.89
CA THR A 9 5.49 -56.69 17.71
C THR A 9 6.93 -56.48 17.20
N GLY A 10 7.42 -55.25 17.33
CA GLY A 10 8.70 -54.99 18.04
C GLY A 10 9.99 -54.78 17.22
N CYS A 11 10.61 -53.60 17.45
CA CYS A 11 11.95 -53.11 17.06
C CYS A 11 12.12 -52.65 15.61
N GLY A 12 12.54 -51.42 15.29
CA GLY A 12 13.19 -50.39 16.10
C GLY A 12 14.29 -49.75 15.25
N HIS A 13 13.96 -48.70 14.48
CA HIS A 13 14.95 -47.79 13.91
C HIS A 13 14.46 -46.35 14.12
N ARG A 14 15.17 -45.63 14.98
CA ARG A 14 15.00 -44.21 15.25
C ARG A 14 15.65 -43.43 14.10
N GLU A 15 14.85 -42.84 13.23
CA GLU A 15 15.29 -41.66 12.48
C GLU A 15 14.90 -40.42 13.27
N SER A 16 15.91 -39.78 13.88
CA SER A 16 15.79 -38.47 14.49
C SER A 16 15.68 -37.40 13.41
N VAL A 17 14.47 -37.17 12.90
CA VAL A 17 14.18 -35.96 12.14
C VAL A 17 14.02 -34.83 13.15
N SER A 18 15.08 -34.03 13.29
CA SER A 18 15.07 -32.75 14.01
C SER A 18 13.98 -31.87 13.42
N ARG A 19 12.80 -31.85 14.07
CA ARG A 19 11.75 -30.88 13.78
C ARG A 19 12.21 -29.54 14.33
N HIS A 20 12.74 -28.69 13.45
CA HIS A 20 12.92 -27.28 13.73
C HIS A 20 11.56 -26.64 14.03
N LEU A 21 11.20 -26.60 15.31
CA LEU A 21 10.09 -25.81 15.81
C LEU A 21 10.43 -24.33 15.55
N THR A 22 9.77 -23.72 14.58
CA THR A 22 9.83 -22.27 14.41
C THR A 22 9.00 -21.61 15.51
N TRP A 23 9.46 -20.48 16.03
CA TRP A 23 8.83 -19.79 17.16
C TRP A 23 7.36 -19.38 16.88
N ASN A 24 6.97 -19.25 15.60
CA ASN A 24 5.58 -19.08 15.18
C ASN A 24 4.67 -20.23 15.65
N ASP A 25 5.15 -21.47 15.64
CA ASP A 25 4.38 -22.63 16.13
C ASP A 25 4.21 -22.60 17.66
N ALA A 26 5.15 -21.99 18.38
CA ALA A 26 5.06 -21.81 19.83
C ALA A 26 4.08 -20.68 20.22
N VAL A 27 3.93 -19.67 19.36
CA VAL A 27 2.99 -18.54 19.53
C VAL A 27 1.56 -18.93 19.17
N PHE A 28 1.34 -19.74 18.13
CA PHE A 28 0.01 -20.24 17.79
C PHE A 28 -0.54 -21.26 18.80
N LYS A 29 0.33 -21.90 19.56
CA LYS A 29 -0.04 -22.77 20.68
C LYS A 29 -0.30 -22.01 21.99
N LEU A 30 -0.10 -20.69 22.03
CA LEU A 30 -0.46 -19.88 23.20
C LEU A 30 -1.99 -19.73 23.33
N PRO A 31 -2.52 -19.67 24.56
CA PRO A 31 -3.93 -19.37 24.81
C PRO A 31 -4.36 -18.08 24.10
N ARG A 32 -5.61 -18.02 23.60
CA ARG A 32 -6.17 -16.85 22.89
C ARG A 32 -6.04 -15.54 23.68
N ALA A 33 -6.07 -15.59 25.02
CA ALA A 33 -5.89 -14.44 25.89
C ALA A 33 -4.49 -13.83 25.78
N VAL A 34 -3.46 -14.67 25.71
CA VAL A 34 -2.07 -14.25 25.52
C VAL A 34 -1.92 -13.59 24.14
N ARG A 35 -2.44 -14.18 23.05
CA ARG A 35 -2.46 -13.59 21.70
C ARG A 35 -3.09 -12.19 21.63
N ARG A 36 -4.13 -11.92 22.42
CA ARG A 36 -4.75 -10.59 22.50
C ARG A 36 -3.86 -9.55 23.19
N GLN A 37 -3.01 -9.97 24.12
CA GLN A 37 -2.06 -9.10 24.83
C GLN A 37 -0.89 -8.66 23.94
N TRP A 38 -0.42 -9.53 23.04
CA TRP A 38 0.61 -9.22 22.03
C TRP A 38 0.17 -8.14 21.02
N GLY A 39 -1.13 -8.05 20.75
CA GLY A 39 -1.67 -7.11 19.77
C GLY A 39 -1.78 -5.66 20.25
N GLN A 40 -1.57 -5.38 21.54
CA GLN A 40 -1.72 -4.01 22.05
C GLN A 40 -0.42 -3.35 22.52
N HIS A 41 0.61 -4.06 23.03
CA HIS A 41 1.80 -3.36 23.58
C HIS A 41 3.19 -4.01 23.35
N GLY A 42 3.30 -5.30 23.00
CA GLY A 42 4.58 -6.02 23.11
C GLY A 42 5.77 -5.54 22.25
N LEU A 43 5.53 -5.06 21.02
CA LEU A 43 6.64 -4.57 20.17
C LEU A 43 7.12 -3.19 20.62
N GLY A 44 6.21 -2.31 21.04
CA GLY A 44 6.56 -1.01 21.61
C GLY A 44 7.35 -1.16 22.91
N ASP A 45 6.91 -2.06 23.79
CA ASP A 45 7.61 -2.42 25.03
C ASP A 45 9.02 -2.95 24.75
N ALA A 46 9.17 -3.81 23.73
CA ALA A 46 10.48 -4.30 23.32
C ALA A 46 11.41 -3.17 22.82
N HIS A 47 10.88 -2.18 22.10
CA HIS A 47 11.66 -1.02 21.67
C HIS A 47 12.07 -0.09 22.82
N VAL A 48 11.25 -0.02 23.88
CA VAL A 48 11.57 0.68 25.14
C VAL A 48 12.70 -0.04 25.88
N ILE A 49 12.61 -1.36 26.06
CA ILE A 49 13.67 -2.16 26.72
C ILE A 49 14.97 -2.13 25.93
N ARG A 50 14.93 -2.20 24.59
CA ARG A 50 16.12 -2.06 23.72
C ARG A 50 16.66 -0.63 23.67
N GLN A 51 15.98 0.35 24.27
CA GLN A 51 16.32 1.78 24.23
C GLN A 51 16.38 2.38 22.82
N THR A 52 15.84 1.69 21.82
CA THR A 52 15.65 2.23 20.47
C THR A 52 14.58 3.33 20.43
N VAL A 53 13.68 3.33 21.42
CA VAL A 53 12.79 4.45 21.72
C VAL A 53 13.17 4.97 23.11
N ARG A 54 13.51 6.26 23.20
CA ARG A 54 13.84 6.90 24.47
C ARG A 54 12.57 7.22 25.27
N PRO A 55 12.37 6.64 26.47
CA PRO A 55 11.16 6.83 27.27
C PRO A 55 10.81 8.29 27.58
N GLU A 56 11.84 9.11 27.79
CA GLU A 56 11.75 10.52 28.17
C GLU A 56 11.50 11.47 26.97
N ALA A 57 11.78 11.02 25.74
CA ALA A 57 11.67 11.84 24.54
C ALA A 57 10.45 11.48 23.68
N PHE A 58 9.64 10.51 24.10
CA PHE A 58 8.50 10.04 23.32
C PHE A 58 7.46 11.15 23.11
N LEU A 59 6.95 11.26 21.87
CA LEU A 59 6.09 12.35 21.42
C LEU A 59 6.63 13.76 21.77
N GLY A 60 7.95 13.95 21.66
CA GLY A 60 8.60 15.22 21.98
C GLY A 60 8.60 15.53 23.48
N GLY A 61 8.59 14.49 24.33
CA GLY A 61 8.55 14.59 25.79
C GLY A 61 7.17 14.83 26.38
N ARG A 62 6.11 14.81 25.56
CA ARG A 62 4.71 15.00 26.02
C ARG A 62 4.13 13.76 26.67
N MET A 63 4.76 12.60 26.48
CA MET A 63 4.35 11.34 27.06
C MET A 63 5.58 10.62 27.57
N GLN A 64 5.60 10.31 28.87
CA GLN A 64 6.63 9.46 29.45
C GLN A 64 6.23 8.00 29.32
N LEU A 65 7.15 7.17 28.83
CA LEU A 65 6.93 5.72 28.78
C LEU A 65 7.39 5.06 30.08
N ASP A 66 6.56 4.19 30.63
CA ASP A 66 6.88 3.43 31.84
C ASP A 66 7.73 2.19 31.48
N THR A 67 9.02 2.28 31.78
CA THR A 67 9.98 1.20 31.50
C THR A 67 9.72 -0.03 32.38
N ASN A 68 9.23 0.15 33.61
CA ASN A 68 8.92 -0.96 34.51
C ASN A 68 7.69 -1.71 34.01
N ALA A 69 6.68 -0.99 33.51
CA ALA A 69 5.51 -1.61 32.88
C ALA A 69 5.90 -2.41 31.63
N ALA A 70 6.77 -1.86 30.77
CA ALA A 70 7.29 -2.58 29.59
C ALA A 70 8.05 -3.85 29.98
N ALA A 71 8.90 -3.79 31.03
CA ALA A 71 9.62 -4.96 31.55
C ALA A 71 8.66 -6.01 32.11
N ALA A 72 7.65 -5.60 32.89
CA ALA A 72 6.63 -6.48 33.43
C ALA A 72 5.80 -7.15 32.34
N ALA A 73 5.52 -6.45 31.23
CA ALA A 73 4.82 -7.02 30.07
C ALA A 73 5.63 -8.12 29.38
N LEU A 74 6.96 -7.99 29.33
CA LEU A 74 7.85 -8.97 28.72
C LEU A 74 8.26 -10.12 29.67
N HIS A 75 8.12 -9.94 30.99
CA HIS A 75 8.55 -10.92 31.99
C HIS A 75 7.96 -12.33 31.80
N PRO A 76 6.64 -12.51 31.55
CA PRO A 76 6.08 -13.86 31.35
C PRO A 76 6.66 -14.58 30.12
N ILE A 77 7.10 -13.82 29.12
CA ILE A 77 7.71 -14.35 27.90
C ILE A 77 9.15 -14.78 28.20
N ALA A 78 9.90 -13.91 28.87
CA ALA A 78 11.26 -14.18 29.29
C ALA A 78 11.32 -15.44 30.18
N GLU A 79 10.46 -15.52 31.19
CA GLU A 79 10.36 -16.69 32.10
C GLU A 79 10.04 -17.98 31.33
N ARG A 80 9.04 -17.96 30.45
CA ARG A 80 8.61 -19.14 29.69
C ARG A 80 9.71 -19.74 28.82
N PHE A 81 10.60 -18.90 28.29
CA PHE A 81 11.68 -19.34 27.41
C PHE A 81 13.06 -19.39 28.10
N GLY A 82 13.14 -19.11 29.41
CA GLY A 82 14.39 -19.07 30.15
C GLY A 82 15.36 -17.98 29.64
N LEU A 83 14.83 -16.84 29.21
CA LEU A 83 15.59 -15.71 28.67
C LEU A 83 15.65 -14.56 29.69
N THR A 84 16.61 -13.65 29.51
CA THR A 84 16.52 -12.33 30.15
C THR A 84 15.46 -11.47 29.46
N ILE A 85 15.01 -10.40 30.12
CA ILE A 85 14.00 -9.49 29.54
C ILE A 85 14.54 -8.81 28.28
N GLU A 86 15.82 -8.44 28.26
CA GLU A 86 16.51 -7.84 27.12
C GLU A 86 16.59 -8.81 25.95
N ALA A 87 16.93 -10.08 26.22
CA ALA A 87 16.98 -11.12 25.20
C ALA A 87 15.58 -11.43 24.62
N ALA A 88 14.54 -11.39 25.47
CA ALA A 88 13.15 -11.51 25.02
C ALA A 88 12.73 -10.32 24.14
N ALA A 89 13.10 -9.09 24.53
CA ALA A 89 12.83 -7.87 23.75
C ALA A 89 13.51 -7.90 22.38
N ASP A 90 14.80 -8.25 22.33
CA ASP A 90 15.52 -8.37 21.05
C ASP A 90 14.92 -9.45 20.16
N SER A 91 14.56 -10.60 20.73
CA SER A 91 13.89 -11.69 20.00
C SER A 91 12.55 -11.25 19.42
N ALA A 92 11.76 -10.47 20.17
CA ALA A 92 10.49 -9.93 19.70
C ALA A 92 10.67 -9.00 18.49
N VAL A 93 11.66 -8.09 18.53
CA VAL A 93 11.96 -7.19 17.40
C VAL A 93 12.49 -7.97 16.20
N ARG A 94 13.40 -8.92 16.40
CA ARG A 94 13.93 -9.77 15.31
C ARG A 94 12.83 -10.57 14.62
N LEU A 95 11.88 -11.11 15.37
CA LEU A 95 10.72 -11.79 14.81
C LEU A 95 9.82 -10.84 14.02
N ALA A 96 9.56 -9.65 14.56
CA ALA A 96 8.79 -8.64 13.84
C ALA A 96 9.46 -8.29 12.50
N ASN A 97 10.78 -8.08 12.49
CA ASN A 97 11.55 -7.83 11.28
C ASN A 97 11.45 -9.01 10.29
N ALA A 98 11.62 -10.25 10.76
CA ALA A 98 11.51 -11.43 9.90
C ALA A 98 10.11 -11.56 9.25
N ASN A 99 9.05 -11.23 10.00
CA ASN A 99 7.69 -11.21 9.45
C ASN A 99 7.51 -10.09 8.40
N ILE A 100 8.08 -8.90 8.62
CA ILE A 100 8.03 -7.80 7.65
C ILE A 100 8.82 -8.16 6.38
N VAL A 101 10.02 -8.71 6.52
CA VAL A 101 10.83 -9.22 5.40
C VAL A 101 10.04 -10.22 4.57
N ARG A 102 9.40 -11.20 5.21
CA ARG A 102 8.57 -12.20 4.52
C ARG A 102 7.40 -11.56 3.78
N ALA A 103 6.76 -10.55 4.36
CA ALA A 103 5.65 -9.84 3.72
C ALA A 103 6.13 -9.06 2.48
N ILE A 104 7.28 -8.38 2.56
CA ILE A 104 7.88 -7.68 1.42
C ILE A 104 8.23 -8.68 0.31
N GLN A 105 8.89 -9.80 0.64
CA GLN A 105 9.22 -10.84 -0.33
C GLN A 105 7.98 -11.40 -1.02
N LEU A 106 6.91 -11.69 -0.28
CA LEU A 106 5.66 -12.21 -0.85
C LEU A 106 5.10 -11.25 -1.91
N ILE A 107 4.92 -9.98 -1.55
CA ILE A 107 4.29 -8.99 -2.44
C ILE A 107 5.19 -8.65 -3.64
N SER A 108 6.51 -8.61 -3.45
CA SER A 108 7.47 -8.32 -4.53
C SER A 108 7.60 -9.48 -5.50
N THR A 109 7.81 -10.70 -5.00
CA THR A 109 8.05 -11.88 -5.85
C THR A 109 6.80 -12.34 -6.60
N GLU A 110 5.61 -12.24 -6.01
CA GLU A 110 4.34 -12.51 -6.71
C GLU A 110 4.15 -11.60 -7.93
N ARG A 111 4.78 -10.42 -7.92
CA ARG A 111 4.74 -9.45 -9.02
C ARG A 111 5.98 -9.49 -9.92
N GLY A 112 6.90 -10.44 -9.69
CA GLY A 112 8.13 -10.60 -10.47
C GLY A 112 9.22 -9.57 -10.17
N TYR A 113 9.13 -8.83 -9.05
CA TYR A 113 10.11 -7.82 -8.67
C TYR A 113 11.14 -8.38 -7.67
N ASP A 114 12.41 -8.11 -7.93
CA ASP A 114 13.50 -8.38 -7.00
C ASP A 114 13.71 -7.18 -6.07
N PRO A 115 13.52 -7.32 -4.74
CA PRO A 115 13.69 -6.21 -3.79
C PRO A 115 15.05 -5.51 -3.88
N ARG A 116 16.11 -6.21 -4.28
CA ARG A 116 17.49 -5.70 -4.35
C ARG A 116 17.67 -4.54 -5.32
N ASP A 117 16.77 -4.43 -6.31
CA ASP A 117 16.81 -3.40 -7.34
C ASP A 117 16.09 -2.10 -6.92
N TYR A 118 15.54 -2.05 -5.70
CA TYR A 118 14.75 -0.93 -5.19
C TYR A 118 15.34 -0.30 -3.93
N ALA A 119 14.91 0.92 -3.64
CA ALA A 119 15.14 1.56 -2.34
C ALA A 119 14.00 1.23 -1.36
N LEU A 120 14.35 1.02 -0.09
CA LEU A 120 13.39 0.86 0.99
C LEU A 120 12.98 2.24 1.52
N VAL A 121 11.76 2.68 1.22
CA VAL A 121 11.20 3.90 1.81
C VAL A 121 10.52 3.55 3.14
N ALA A 122 11.14 3.94 4.25
CA ALA A 122 10.66 3.61 5.59
C ALA A 122 9.92 4.81 6.21
N PHE A 123 8.59 4.71 6.30
CA PHE A 123 7.72 5.74 6.89
C PHE A 123 6.79 5.15 7.96
N GLY A 124 5.99 6.01 8.59
CA GLY A 124 5.21 5.69 9.78
C GLY A 124 6.03 5.83 11.07
N GLY A 125 5.34 5.80 12.22
CA GLY A 125 5.96 6.10 13.51
C GLY A 125 7.07 5.13 13.93
N ALA A 126 6.98 3.87 13.51
CA ALA A 126 7.97 2.82 13.83
C ALA A 126 8.78 2.35 12.61
N GLY A 127 8.41 2.76 11.39
CA GLY A 127 9.05 2.26 10.16
C GLY A 127 10.58 2.42 10.17
N PRO A 128 11.11 3.62 10.46
CA PRO A 128 12.55 3.84 10.57
C PRO A 128 13.27 2.95 11.60
N LEU A 129 12.59 2.53 12.68
CA LEU A 129 13.19 1.65 13.71
C LEU A 129 13.52 0.25 13.19
N HIS A 130 12.84 -0.19 12.13
CA HIS A 130 13.01 -1.51 11.54
C HIS A 130 13.77 -1.48 10.21
N ALA A 131 14.01 -0.30 9.64
CA ALA A 131 14.45 -0.15 8.26
C ALA A 131 15.80 -0.81 7.97
N ALA A 132 16.81 -0.55 8.81
CA ALA A 132 18.15 -1.11 8.63
C ALA A 132 18.20 -2.65 8.59
N PRO A 133 17.70 -3.37 9.63
CA PRO A 133 17.75 -4.83 9.62
C PRO A 133 16.87 -5.45 8.52
N ILE A 134 15.78 -4.80 8.12
CA ILE A 134 14.96 -5.26 6.99
C ILE A 134 15.73 -5.12 5.67
N ALA A 135 16.37 -3.96 5.45
CA ALA A 135 17.13 -3.71 4.24
C ALA A 135 18.32 -4.68 4.11
N GLU A 136 19.00 -4.96 5.21
CA GLU A 136 20.10 -5.92 5.27
C GLU A 136 19.63 -7.34 4.86
N GLU A 137 18.55 -7.84 5.46
CA GLU A 137 18.00 -9.17 5.18
C GLU A 137 17.50 -9.31 3.72
N LEU A 138 17.01 -8.21 3.14
CA LEU A 138 16.55 -8.15 1.74
C LEU A 138 17.66 -7.80 0.75
N ALA A 139 18.89 -7.56 1.22
CA ALA A 139 20.01 -7.05 0.43
C ALA A 139 19.68 -5.76 -0.36
N ILE A 140 18.84 -4.90 0.23
CA ILE A 140 18.51 -3.56 -0.27
C ILE A 140 19.64 -2.60 0.11
N LYS A 141 20.19 -1.90 -0.90
CA LYS A 141 21.35 -1.03 -0.72
C LYS A 141 21.02 0.38 -0.26
N THR A 142 19.77 0.80 -0.43
CA THR A 142 19.35 2.19 -0.20
C THR A 142 18.12 2.23 0.69
N ILE A 143 18.22 2.96 1.80
CA ILE A 143 17.09 3.28 2.67
C ILE A 143 16.79 4.76 2.52
N VAL A 144 15.54 5.10 2.30
CA VAL A 144 15.05 6.48 2.28
C VAL A 144 14.11 6.67 3.47
N ILE A 145 14.51 7.54 4.40
CA ILE A 145 13.66 7.97 5.50
C ILE A 145 13.20 9.40 5.18
N PRO A 146 11.92 9.60 4.86
CA PRO A 146 11.43 10.94 4.55
C PRO A 146 11.34 11.79 5.83
N PRO A 147 11.45 13.13 5.71
CA PRO A 147 11.27 14.05 6.82
C PRO A 147 9.91 13.83 7.48
N SER A 148 9.87 13.83 8.81
CA SER A 148 8.66 13.58 9.59
C SER A 148 7.96 12.26 9.17
N ALA A 149 8.75 11.18 9.05
CA ALA A 149 8.31 9.84 8.64
C ALA A 149 6.97 9.40 9.26
N GLY A 150 6.69 9.78 10.52
CA GLY A 150 5.46 9.46 11.23
C GLY A 150 4.16 10.03 10.63
N VAL A 151 4.21 11.07 9.79
CA VAL A 151 3.02 11.76 9.25
C VAL A 151 2.91 11.70 7.72
N ILE A 152 3.73 10.87 7.05
CA ILE A 152 3.78 10.78 5.59
C ILE A 152 2.43 10.41 4.97
N SER A 153 1.60 9.61 5.62
CA SER A 153 0.26 9.30 5.12
C SER A 153 -0.66 10.53 5.09
N ALA A 154 -0.56 11.41 6.10
CA ALA A 154 -1.32 12.65 6.12
C ALA A 154 -0.76 13.64 5.08
N TYR A 155 0.56 13.66 4.90
CA TYR A 155 1.16 14.42 3.82
C TYR A 155 0.67 13.98 2.44
N GLY A 156 0.61 12.66 2.19
CA GLY A 156 0.13 12.11 0.92
C GLY A 156 -1.30 12.55 0.57
N LEU A 157 -2.16 12.75 1.59
CA LEU A 157 -3.52 13.29 1.38
C LEU A 157 -3.52 14.76 0.92
N ILE A 158 -2.56 15.56 1.40
CA ILE A 158 -2.44 16.98 1.05
C ILE A 158 -1.67 17.13 -0.29
N ALA A 159 -0.73 16.22 -0.55
CA ALA A 159 0.13 16.20 -1.73
C ALA A 159 -0.45 15.38 -2.89
N SER A 160 -1.74 15.03 -2.86
CA SER A 160 -2.41 14.34 -3.95
C SER A 160 -3.29 15.29 -4.77
N ASP A 161 -3.39 15.03 -6.08
CA ASP A 161 -4.42 15.61 -6.93
C ASP A 161 -5.81 15.37 -6.32
N PHE A 162 -6.71 16.35 -6.48
CA PHE A 162 -8.11 16.09 -6.18
C PHE A 162 -8.71 15.31 -7.35
N VAL A 163 -9.23 14.11 -7.08
CA VAL A 163 -9.84 13.24 -8.09
C VAL A 163 -11.27 12.90 -7.70
N MET A 164 -12.20 13.06 -8.62
CA MET A 164 -13.55 12.48 -8.52
C MET A 164 -13.83 11.60 -9.73
N PHE A 165 -14.65 10.57 -9.54
CA PHE A 165 -15.08 9.68 -10.61
C PHE A 165 -16.60 9.70 -10.73
N GLU A 166 -17.07 9.82 -11.96
CA GLU A 166 -18.42 9.44 -12.35
C GLU A 166 -18.34 8.09 -13.08
N SER A 167 -19.31 7.21 -12.86
CA SER A 167 -19.37 5.89 -13.50
C SER A 167 -20.77 5.62 -14.03
N LEU A 168 -20.84 5.01 -15.22
CA LEU A 168 -22.07 4.64 -15.89
C LEU A 168 -21.97 3.20 -16.40
N THR A 169 -22.80 2.31 -15.87
CA THR A 169 -22.94 0.95 -16.42
C THR A 169 -23.87 1.00 -17.61
N ARG A 170 -23.35 0.68 -18.80
CA ARG A 170 -24.12 0.65 -20.04
C ARG A 170 -23.52 -0.40 -20.97
N ARG A 171 -24.18 -1.56 -21.02
CA ARG A 171 -23.73 -2.69 -21.85
C ARG A 171 -24.32 -2.61 -23.24
N GLU A 172 -23.50 -2.34 -24.24
CA GLU A 172 -23.91 -2.22 -25.64
C GLU A 172 -22.84 -2.76 -26.58
N ARG A 173 -23.25 -3.28 -27.75
CA ARG A 173 -22.31 -3.76 -28.76
C ARG A 173 -21.54 -2.56 -29.34
N ALA A 174 -20.23 -2.69 -29.45
CA ALA A 174 -19.39 -1.71 -30.13
C ALA A 174 -19.42 -1.99 -31.64
N GLY A 175 -20.46 -1.47 -32.30
CA GLY A 175 -20.72 -1.61 -33.73
C GLY A 175 -20.36 -0.34 -34.53
N PRO A 176 -20.99 -0.13 -35.70
CA PRO A 176 -20.78 1.06 -36.53
C PRO A 176 -21.05 2.40 -35.83
N ASP A 177 -21.91 2.38 -34.80
CA ASP A 177 -22.31 3.52 -33.96
C ASP A 177 -21.46 3.69 -32.69
N ALA A 178 -20.43 2.87 -32.50
CA ALA A 178 -19.61 2.87 -31.28
C ALA A 178 -19.01 4.25 -30.95
N ALA A 179 -18.61 5.01 -31.97
CA ALA A 179 -18.07 6.36 -31.77
C ALA A 179 -19.14 7.36 -31.31
N ASP A 180 -20.37 7.25 -31.84
CA ASP A 180 -21.49 8.09 -31.42
C ASP A 180 -21.93 7.76 -29.99
N LEU A 181 -21.91 6.48 -29.63
CA LEU A 181 -22.14 6.04 -28.27
C LEU A 181 -21.10 6.64 -27.31
N VAL A 182 -19.81 6.52 -27.63
CA VAL A 182 -18.72 7.11 -26.84
C VAL A 182 -18.90 8.62 -26.68
N ARG A 183 -19.17 9.35 -27.77
CA ARG A 183 -19.42 10.81 -27.74
C ARG A 183 -20.60 11.20 -26.86
N SER A 184 -21.73 10.50 -27.01
CA SER A 184 -22.95 10.80 -26.26
C SER A 184 -22.75 10.56 -24.77
N VAL A 185 -22.19 9.41 -24.39
CA VAL A 185 -21.90 9.06 -22.99
C VAL A 185 -20.88 10.03 -22.39
N PHE A 186 -19.82 10.36 -23.12
CA PHE A 186 -18.83 11.32 -22.66
C PHE A 186 -19.45 12.69 -22.39
N THR A 187 -20.27 13.20 -23.31
CA THR A 187 -20.95 14.49 -23.16
C THR A 187 -21.86 14.51 -21.93
N GLU A 188 -22.65 13.45 -21.75
CA GLU A 188 -23.55 13.28 -20.62
C GLU A 188 -22.79 13.24 -19.28
N MET A 189 -21.72 12.44 -19.20
CA MET A 189 -20.89 12.33 -18.00
C MET A 189 -20.12 13.61 -17.72
N LYS A 190 -19.60 14.29 -18.76
CA LYS A 190 -18.88 15.57 -18.66
C LYS A 190 -19.77 16.64 -18.07
N GLN A 191 -21.02 16.76 -18.51
CA GLN A 191 -21.97 17.72 -17.95
C GLN A 191 -22.25 17.47 -16.47
N ARG A 192 -22.50 16.22 -16.06
CA ARG A 192 -22.70 15.87 -14.65
C ARG A 192 -21.46 16.14 -13.80
N ALA A 193 -20.30 15.67 -14.25
CA ALA A 193 -19.06 15.74 -13.50
C ALA A 193 -18.59 17.20 -13.33
N THR A 194 -18.69 18.02 -14.38
CA THR A 194 -18.37 19.45 -14.30
C THR A 194 -19.36 20.23 -13.44
N GLY A 195 -20.65 19.88 -13.49
CA GLY A 195 -21.67 20.43 -12.58
C GLY A 195 -21.34 20.15 -11.11
N ARG A 196 -20.92 18.91 -10.81
CA ARG A 196 -20.50 18.50 -9.47
C ARG A 196 -19.21 19.20 -9.03
N ALA A 197 -18.22 19.30 -9.91
CA ALA A 197 -16.99 20.04 -9.64
C ALA A 197 -17.26 21.50 -9.29
N LYS A 198 -18.16 22.16 -10.03
CA LYS A 198 -18.60 23.53 -9.75
C LYS A 198 -19.31 23.63 -8.40
N ALA A 199 -20.19 22.68 -8.06
CA ALA A 199 -20.90 22.65 -6.78
C ALA A 199 -19.95 22.47 -5.58
N LEU A 200 -18.82 21.77 -5.78
CA LEU A 200 -17.75 21.63 -4.80
C LEU A 200 -16.81 22.85 -4.74
N GLY A 201 -17.04 23.87 -5.57
CA GLY A 201 -16.19 25.07 -5.63
C GLY A 201 -14.83 24.82 -6.28
N LEU A 202 -14.66 23.72 -7.03
CA LEU A 202 -13.41 23.45 -7.74
C LEU A 202 -13.25 24.49 -8.84
N SER A 203 -12.16 25.26 -8.74
CA SER A 203 -11.77 26.28 -9.70
C SER A 203 -10.36 25.96 -10.21
N GLY A 204 -10.12 26.18 -11.51
CA GLY A 204 -8.85 25.88 -12.16
C GLY A 204 -8.98 24.99 -13.40
N SER A 205 -7.83 24.58 -13.93
CA SER A 205 -7.72 23.72 -15.12
C SER A 205 -8.02 22.26 -14.77
N LEU A 206 -9.29 21.86 -14.90
CA LEU A 206 -9.72 20.48 -14.70
C LEU A 206 -9.27 19.61 -15.88
N ARG A 207 -8.64 18.48 -15.57
CA ARG A 207 -8.27 17.44 -16.53
C ARG A 207 -9.32 16.33 -16.50
N LEU A 208 -9.75 15.89 -17.68
CA LEU A 208 -10.74 14.84 -17.84
C LEU A 208 -10.06 13.56 -18.35
N GLU A 209 -10.30 12.45 -17.68
CA GLU A 209 -9.87 11.13 -18.12
C GLU A 209 -11.11 10.25 -18.35
N PHE A 210 -11.41 9.97 -19.62
CA PHE A 210 -12.55 9.13 -19.98
C PHE A 210 -12.08 7.73 -20.34
N THR A 211 -12.68 6.72 -19.72
CA THR A 211 -12.35 5.31 -19.94
C THR A 211 -13.63 4.52 -20.19
N ALA A 212 -13.61 3.63 -21.18
CA ALA A 212 -14.64 2.62 -21.38
C ALA A 212 -14.08 1.24 -21.06
N ASP A 213 -14.78 0.49 -20.24
CA ASP A 213 -14.49 -0.92 -19.99
C ASP A 213 -15.13 -1.74 -21.11
N MET A 214 -14.29 -2.38 -21.92
CA MET A 214 -14.69 -3.11 -23.13
C MET A 214 -14.23 -4.55 -23.08
N ARG A 215 -14.90 -5.43 -23.81
CA ARG A 215 -14.48 -6.84 -23.96
C ARG A 215 -14.96 -7.44 -25.27
N PHE A 216 -14.39 -8.58 -25.65
CA PHE A 216 -15.03 -9.41 -26.67
C PHE A 216 -16.34 -9.98 -26.12
N VAL A 217 -17.36 -10.10 -26.98
CA VAL A 217 -18.63 -10.73 -26.60
C VAL A 217 -18.37 -12.16 -26.14
N GLY A 218 -18.80 -12.49 -24.92
CA GLY A 218 -18.57 -13.79 -24.28
C GLY A 218 -17.27 -13.92 -23.48
N GLN A 219 -16.44 -12.88 -23.44
CA GLN A 219 -15.26 -12.82 -22.56
C GLN A 219 -15.68 -12.51 -21.11
N ALA A 220 -14.94 -13.06 -20.14
CA ALA A 220 -15.25 -12.92 -18.72
C ALA A 220 -14.77 -11.61 -18.09
N PHE A 221 -13.68 -11.03 -18.60
CA PHE A 221 -13.02 -9.85 -18.02
C PHE A 221 -13.01 -8.69 -19.00
N GLU A 222 -13.18 -7.48 -18.46
CA GLU A 222 -13.10 -6.23 -19.18
C GLU A 222 -11.66 -5.73 -19.33
N VAL A 223 -11.44 -4.92 -20.36
CA VAL A 223 -10.22 -4.20 -20.67
C VAL A 223 -10.54 -2.70 -20.66
N PRO A 224 -9.82 -1.89 -19.86
CA PRO A 224 -10.02 -0.44 -19.86
C PRO A 224 -9.44 0.19 -21.12
N VAL A 225 -10.24 0.98 -21.83
CA VAL A 225 -9.87 1.72 -23.03
C VAL A 225 -10.02 3.21 -22.78
N THR A 226 -8.92 3.96 -22.81
CA THR A 226 -8.91 5.40 -22.51
C THR A 226 -9.12 6.24 -23.77
N PHE A 227 -9.88 7.33 -23.63
CA PHE A 227 -10.15 8.32 -24.66
C PHE A 227 -9.80 9.73 -24.17
N SER A 228 -9.09 10.50 -24.99
CA SER A 228 -8.81 11.91 -24.70
C SER A 228 -10.00 12.79 -25.07
N ASP A 229 -10.32 13.79 -24.24
CA ASP A 229 -11.34 14.82 -24.52
C ASP A 229 -11.15 15.46 -25.90
N THR A 230 -9.89 15.70 -26.29
CA THR A 230 -9.55 16.36 -27.57
C THR A 230 -9.78 15.49 -28.81
N GLU A 231 -9.97 14.19 -28.65
CA GLU A 231 -10.06 13.24 -29.78
C GLU A 231 -11.47 12.67 -29.95
N ILE A 232 -12.33 12.82 -28.94
CA ILE A 232 -13.66 12.22 -28.89
C ILE A 232 -14.55 12.72 -30.05
N ASP A 233 -14.44 14.00 -30.41
CA ASP A 233 -15.22 14.58 -31.50
C ASP A 233 -14.88 13.96 -32.87
N GLY A 234 -13.59 13.67 -33.11
CA GLY A 234 -13.10 13.07 -34.36
C GLY A 234 -13.10 11.53 -34.38
N LEU A 235 -13.61 10.89 -33.33
CA LEU A 235 -13.51 9.44 -33.16
C LEU A 235 -14.34 8.69 -34.21
N SER A 236 -13.77 7.63 -34.79
CA SER A 236 -14.46 6.70 -35.68
C SER A 236 -14.69 5.35 -34.98
N ALA A 237 -15.66 4.57 -35.44
CA ALA A 237 -15.89 3.23 -34.90
C ALA A 237 -14.66 2.32 -35.06
N GLU A 238 -13.93 2.46 -36.16
CA GLU A 238 -12.68 1.75 -36.38
C GLU A 238 -11.61 2.18 -35.37
N ALA A 239 -11.50 3.47 -35.07
CA ALA A 239 -10.56 3.95 -34.05
C ALA A 239 -10.89 3.42 -32.65
N VAL A 240 -12.17 3.33 -32.28
CA VAL A 240 -12.60 2.70 -31.02
C VAL A 240 -12.15 1.25 -30.96
N ARG A 241 -12.44 0.50 -32.04
CA ARG A 241 -12.07 -0.92 -32.14
C ARG A 241 -10.57 -1.11 -32.04
N GLN A 242 -9.78 -0.35 -32.81
CA GLN A 242 -8.32 -0.45 -32.79
C GLN A 242 -7.75 -0.14 -31.40
N ARG A 243 -8.26 0.88 -30.71
CA ARG A 243 -7.86 1.17 -29.32
C ARG A 243 -8.14 0.01 -28.37
N PHE A 244 -9.28 -0.64 -28.51
CA PHE A 244 -9.58 -1.83 -27.74
C PHE A 244 -8.62 -2.98 -28.06
N LEU A 245 -8.35 -3.25 -29.34
CA LEU A 245 -7.44 -4.32 -29.76
C LEU A 245 -6.02 -4.07 -29.25
N ASP A 246 -5.54 -2.82 -29.33
CA ASP A 246 -4.25 -2.41 -28.78
C ASP A 246 -4.20 -2.54 -27.24
N ALA A 247 -5.26 -2.12 -26.54
CA ALA A 247 -5.34 -2.26 -25.08
C ALA A 247 -5.38 -3.73 -24.65
N HIS A 248 -6.13 -4.56 -25.39
CA HIS A 248 -6.23 -6.00 -25.15
C HIS A 248 -4.89 -6.70 -25.40
N ASP A 249 -4.20 -6.38 -26.49
CA ASP A 249 -2.89 -6.94 -26.84
C ASP A 249 -1.83 -6.59 -25.78
N ARG A 250 -1.84 -5.38 -25.23
CA ARG A 250 -0.92 -4.99 -24.14
C ARG A 250 -1.09 -5.83 -22.87
N ILE A 251 -2.31 -6.27 -22.56
CA ILE A 251 -2.63 -7.01 -21.33
C ILE A 251 -2.42 -8.51 -21.54
N TYR A 252 -2.88 -9.03 -22.67
CA TYR A 252 -3.00 -10.46 -22.90
C TYR A 252 -2.02 -11.01 -23.95
N PHE A 253 -1.34 -10.16 -24.71
CA PHE A 253 -0.43 -10.53 -25.81
C PHE A 253 -1.09 -11.37 -26.92
N PHE A 254 -2.40 -11.26 -27.08
CA PHE A 254 -3.16 -11.86 -28.18
C PHE A 254 -4.39 -11.01 -28.52
N GLY A 255 -4.98 -11.25 -29.71
CA GLY A 255 -6.27 -10.69 -30.09
C GLY A 255 -6.20 -9.44 -30.97
N LYS A 256 -5.01 -8.96 -31.34
CA LYS A 256 -4.81 -7.79 -32.20
C LYS A 256 -5.50 -7.88 -33.57
N ASP A 257 -5.56 -9.09 -34.14
CA ASP A 257 -6.19 -9.36 -35.45
C ASP A 257 -7.58 -10.02 -35.31
N SER A 258 -8.17 -10.01 -34.12
CA SER A 258 -9.45 -10.70 -33.85
C SER A 258 -10.63 -9.99 -34.48
N ASP A 259 -11.39 -10.68 -35.32
CA ASP A 259 -12.66 -10.21 -35.93
C ASP A 259 -13.88 -10.31 -35.00
N LYS A 260 -13.70 -10.85 -33.80
CA LYS A 260 -14.79 -11.09 -32.85
C LYS A 260 -15.53 -9.78 -32.50
N PRO A 261 -16.86 -9.84 -32.35
CA PRO A 261 -17.63 -8.70 -31.87
C PRO A 261 -17.17 -8.24 -30.50
N THR A 262 -17.17 -6.92 -30.29
CA THR A 262 -16.82 -6.27 -29.03
C THR A 262 -18.05 -5.61 -28.41
N GLU A 263 -18.06 -5.48 -27.09
CA GLU A 263 -19.09 -4.76 -26.34
C GLU A 263 -18.47 -3.83 -25.30
N PHE A 264 -19.13 -2.70 -25.08
CA PHE A 264 -18.94 -1.86 -23.90
C PHE A 264 -19.67 -2.50 -22.71
N VAL A 265 -19.15 -2.32 -21.51
CA VAL A 265 -19.77 -2.79 -20.26
C VAL A 265 -20.07 -1.61 -19.33
N SER A 266 -19.07 -0.75 -19.13
CA SER A 266 -19.17 0.47 -18.31
C SER A 266 -18.29 1.58 -18.85
N PHE A 267 -18.59 2.79 -18.40
CA PHE A 267 -17.82 4.00 -18.67
C PHE A 267 -17.47 4.68 -17.37
N ARG A 268 -16.26 5.25 -17.29
CA ARG A 268 -15.77 6.01 -16.15
C ARG A 268 -15.20 7.34 -16.65
N LEU A 269 -15.58 8.42 -15.98
CA LEU A 269 -15.01 9.74 -16.20
C LEU A 269 -14.34 10.22 -14.90
N GLY A 270 -13.02 10.33 -14.93
CA GLY A 270 -12.25 11.00 -13.90
C GLY A 270 -12.20 12.50 -14.16
N VAL A 271 -12.52 13.31 -13.15
CA VAL A 271 -12.21 14.74 -13.12
C VAL A 271 -11.08 14.93 -12.13
N ILE A 272 -9.97 15.43 -12.64
CA ILE A 272 -8.73 15.60 -11.91
C ILE A 272 -8.44 17.09 -11.85
N LEU A 273 -8.35 17.63 -10.64
CA LEU A 273 -7.76 18.94 -10.40
C LEU A 273 -6.32 18.67 -9.94
N PRO A 274 -5.31 18.92 -10.80
CA PRO A 274 -3.92 18.71 -10.43
C PRO A 274 -3.58 19.50 -9.19
N LEU A 275 -2.78 18.90 -8.32
CA LEU A 275 -2.12 19.65 -7.27
C LEU A 275 -1.31 20.78 -7.93
N GLY A 276 -1.44 22.00 -7.40
CA GLY A 276 -0.61 23.12 -7.82
C GLY A 276 0.83 22.92 -7.36
N GLU A 277 1.19 23.61 -6.27
CA GLU A 277 2.51 23.45 -5.69
C GLU A 277 2.53 22.33 -4.65
N LEU A 278 3.51 21.43 -4.75
CA LEU A 278 3.75 20.42 -3.73
C LEU A 278 4.18 21.10 -2.44
N PRO A 279 3.47 20.88 -1.32
CA PRO A 279 3.90 21.42 -0.05
C PRO A 279 5.25 20.82 0.33
N LEU A 280 6.21 21.67 0.71
CA LEU A 280 7.52 21.22 1.17
C LEU A 280 7.39 20.61 2.57
N LEU A 281 7.87 19.37 2.73
CA LEU A 281 8.09 18.77 4.04
C LEU A 281 9.47 19.19 4.55
N THR A 282 9.50 20.24 5.36
CA THR A 282 10.69 20.62 6.12
C THR A 282 10.60 20.11 7.55
N GLU A 283 11.64 19.42 8.00
CA GLU A 283 11.84 19.18 9.43
C GLU A 283 12.35 20.47 10.07
N SER A 284 11.62 20.99 11.07
CA SER A 284 12.23 21.96 11.98
C SER A 284 13.15 21.19 12.93
N VAL A 285 14.42 21.59 12.98
CA VAL A 285 15.35 21.03 13.95
C VAL A 285 14.82 21.34 15.34
N ALA A 286 14.49 20.30 16.12
CA ALA A 286 14.01 20.45 17.49
C ALA A 286 15.06 21.21 18.32
N GLY A 287 14.80 22.49 18.56
CA GLY A 287 15.72 23.42 19.22
C GLY A 287 15.40 24.90 18.99
N GLN A 288 14.63 25.25 17.96
CA GLN A 288 14.13 26.61 17.77
C GLN A 288 12.60 26.64 17.82
N SER A 289 12.04 26.80 19.03
CA SER A 289 10.68 27.34 19.16
C SER A 289 10.70 28.79 18.66
N GLN A 290 10.41 29.01 17.38
CA GLN A 290 9.96 30.33 16.95
C GLN A 290 8.59 30.57 17.60
N LYS A 291 8.54 31.55 18.51
CA LYS A 291 7.29 32.18 18.92
C LYS A 291 6.67 32.74 17.64
N VAL A 292 5.57 32.14 17.19
CA VAL A 292 4.72 32.76 16.18
C VAL A 292 4.07 33.97 16.83
N GLY A 293 4.72 35.13 16.68
CA GLY A 293 4.13 36.42 16.99
C GLY A 293 3.05 36.72 15.96
N SER A 294 1.88 37.15 16.42
CA SER A 294 0.80 37.66 15.60
C SER A 294 1.28 38.83 14.75
N GLY A 295 1.51 38.61 13.46
CA GLY A 295 1.88 39.65 12.51
C GLY A 295 1.79 39.10 11.08
N SER A 296 1.03 39.78 10.23
CA SER A 296 0.81 39.45 8.81
C SER A 296 2.14 39.19 8.09
N SER A 297 2.32 37.99 7.52
CA SER A 297 3.50 37.65 6.72
C SER A 297 3.19 37.74 5.24
N THR A 298 3.76 38.77 4.62
CA THR A 298 3.97 38.91 3.18
C THR A 298 4.95 37.83 2.71
N ILE A 299 4.64 37.16 1.60
CA ILE A 299 5.47 36.10 0.99
C ILE A 299 6.76 36.73 0.44
N GLY A 300 7.89 36.44 1.07
CA GLY A 300 9.23 36.81 0.60
C GLY A 300 9.87 35.66 -0.15
N SER A 301 10.18 35.87 -1.43
CA SER A 301 11.00 35.00 -2.27
C SER A 301 12.42 34.89 -1.71
N GLY A 302 12.81 33.71 -1.24
CA GLY A 302 14.16 33.44 -0.75
C GLY A 302 14.71 32.15 -1.31
N THR A 303 15.44 32.26 -2.43
CA THR A 303 16.29 31.22 -3.00
C THR A 303 17.32 30.77 -1.96
N THR A 304 17.42 29.47 -1.67
CA THR A 304 18.62 28.90 -1.04
C THR A 304 19.11 27.75 -1.91
N VAL A 305 20.36 27.90 -2.33
CA VAL A 305 21.12 27.03 -3.23
C VAL A 305 21.99 26.08 -2.41
N CYS A 306 22.10 24.84 -2.93
CA CYS A 306 22.94 23.69 -2.54
C CYS A 306 22.51 22.91 -1.29
#